data_AF-A0A7W7D779-F1
#
_entry.id   AF-A0A7W7D779-F1
#
_cell.length_a   1.000
_cell.length_b   1.000
_cell.length_c   1.000
_cell.angle_alpha   90.00
_cell.angle_beta   90.00
_cell.angle_gamma   90.00
#
_symmetry.space_group_name_H-M   'P 1'
#
loop_
_entity.id
_entity.type
_entity.pdbx_description
1 polymer ?
#
loop_
_entity_poly.entity_id
_entity_poly.type
_entity_poly.pdbx_seq_one_letter_code
_entity_poly.pdbx_strand_id
1 'polypeptide(L)'
;MRAHISRYGVADDGRLFRTSKGKPFSSSAYSGVWQQARRAVLAAEQVASPLAARPYDLRHAAVSLWLNAGVSATEVAQRAGHSVDVLLRVYAKCIEGQQSRANRKIGEALND
;
A
#
# COMPACT_ATOMS: atom_id res chain seq x y z
N MET A 1 9.85 1.39 13.13
CA MET A 1 10.52 2.70 12.98
C MET A 1 11.53 3.02 14.08
N ARG A 2 11.21 2.85 15.37
CA ARG A 2 12.17 3.11 16.49
C ARG A 2 13.53 2.41 16.32
N ALA A 3 13.54 1.15 15.92
CA ALA A 3 14.77 0.40 15.67
C ALA A 3 15.63 1.01 14.53
N HIS A 4 15.00 1.52 13.46
CA HIS A 4 15.71 2.21 12.38
C HIS A 4 16.38 3.49 12.88
N ILE A 5 15.65 4.30 13.65
CA ILE A 5 16.17 5.54 14.24
C ILE A 5 17.34 5.24 15.19
N SER A 6 17.21 4.23 16.04
CA SER A 6 18.29 3.85 16.95
C SER A 6 19.55 3.38 16.21
N ARG A 7 19.40 2.63 15.11
CA ARG A 7 20.53 2.09 14.35
C ARG A 7 21.18 3.08 13.40
N TYR A 8 20.37 3.92 12.74
CA TYR A 8 20.83 4.77 11.63
C TYR A 8 20.73 6.26 11.94
N GLY A 9 20.09 6.66 13.03
CA GLY A 9 19.84 8.05 13.38
C GLY A 9 18.88 8.75 12.41
N VAL A 10 18.76 10.07 12.59
CA VAL A 10 17.98 10.99 11.75
C VAL A 10 18.94 12.03 11.19
N ALA A 11 18.71 12.49 9.96
CA ALA A 11 19.46 13.63 9.42
C ALA A 11 19.13 14.92 10.18
N ASP A 12 20.01 15.93 10.08
CA ASP A 12 19.81 17.24 10.71
C ASP A 12 18.50 17.91 10.28
N ASP A 13 18.01 17.61 9.08
CA ASP A 13 16.74 18.09 8.53
C ASP A 13 15.54 17.13 8.79
N GLY A 14 15.70 16.16 9.68
CA GLY A 14 14.63 15.24 10.10
C GLY A 14 14.44 14.02 9.19
N ARG A 15 15.20 13.86 8.10
CA ARG A 15 15.03 12.71 7.20
C ARG A 15 15.48 11.39 7.83
N LEU A 16 14.64 10.38 7.71
CA LEU A 16 14.90 9.02 8.19
C LEU A 16 15.73 8.19 7.21
N PHE A 17 15.44 8.30 5.91
CA PHE A 17 16.10 7.55 4.85
C PHE A 17 16.92 8.50 3.96
N ARG A 18 18.20 8.17 3.79
CA ARG A 18 19.18 8.98 3.08
C ARG A 18 20.32 8.12 2.55
N THR A 19 20.97 8.60 1.51
CA THR A 19 22.23 8.02 1.04
C THR A 19 23.34 8.22 2.08
N SER A 20 24.47 7.52 1.92
CA SER A 20 25.65 7.72 2.77
C SER A 20 26.17 9.17 2.75
N LYS A 21 25.86 9.94 1.70
CA LYS A 21 26.17 11.37 1.56
C LYS A 21 25.08 12.30 2.14
N GLY A 22 24.09 11.75 2.85
CA GLY A 22 23.00 12.51 3.48
C GLY A 22 21.94 13.06 2.52
N LYS A 23 21.97 12.67 1.23
CA LYS A 23 21.01 13.13 0.20
C LYS A 23 19.79 12.22 0.09
N PRO A 24 18.65 12.70 -0.46
CA PRO A 24 17.54 11.83 -0.82
C PRO A 24 17.97 10.78 -1.85
N PHE A 25 17.31 9.63 -1.83
CA PHE A 25 17.47 8.66 -2.91
C PHE A 25 16.73 9.13 -4.17
N SER A 26 17.30 8.83 -5.33
CA SER A 26 16.63 9.01 -6.61
C SER A 26 15.52 7.96 -6.79
N SER A 27 14.56 8.25 -7.66
CA SER A 27 13.53 7.28 -8.08
C SER A 27 14.14 6.01 -8.69
N SER A 28 15.25 6.16 -9.43
CA SER A 28 15.99 5.03 -10.00
C SER A 28 16.63 4.13 -8.95
N ALA A 29 17.17 4.70 -7.87
CA ALA A 29 17.74 3.93 -6.77
C ALA A 29 16.67 3.07 -6.07
N TYR A 30 15.50 3.65 -5.79
CA TYR A 30 14.37 2.89 -5.24
C TYR A 30 13.90 1.79 -6.18
N SER A 31 13.81 2.09 -7.49
CA SER A 31 13.39 1.12 -8.50
C SER A 31 14.37 -0.04 -8.62
N GLY A 32 15.68 0.23 -8.55
CA GLY A 32 16.72 -0.81 -8.58
C GLY A 32 16.63 -1.76 -7.39
N VAL A 33 16.55 -1.22 -6.17
CA VAL A 33 16.38 -2.01 -4.95
C VAL A 33 15.09 -2.82 -4.99
N TRP A 34 14.00 -2.25 -5.51
CA TRP A 34 12.73 -2.95 -5.67
C TRP A 34 12.84 -4.16 -6.59
N GLN A 35 13.49 -4.03 -7.75
CA GLN A 35 13.69 -5.18 -8.65
C GLN A 35 14.57 -6.26 -8.03
N GLN A 36 15.55 -5.90 -7.20
CA GLN A 36 16.32 -6.89 -6.45
C GLN A 36 15.44 -7.63 -5.44
N ALA A 37 14.62 -6.90 -4.69
CA ALA A 37 13.68 -7.50 -3.74
C ALA A 37 12.70 -8.45 -4.44
N ARG A 38 12.13 -8.07 -5.60
CA ARG A 38 11.24 -8.96 -6.39
C ARG A 38 11.94 -10.27 -6.76
N ARG A 39 13.17 -10.20 -7.29
CA ARG A 39 13.94 -11.41 -7.68
C ARG A 39 14.33 -12.29 -6.51
N ALA A 40 14.45 -11.72 -5.31
CA ALA A 40 14.81 -12.47 -4.12
C ALA A 40 13.66 -13.31 -3.54
N VAL A 41 12.39 -12.97 -3.85
CA VAL A 41 11.21 -13.59 -3.20
C VAL A 41 10.19 -14.18 -4.16
N LEU A 42 10.18 -13.76 -5.43
CA LEU A 42 9.22 -14.24 -6.43
C LEU A 42 9.85 -15.27 -7.37
N ALA A 43 9.03 -16.20 -7.88
CA ALA A 43 9.43 -17.11 -8.94
C ALA A 43 9.75 -16.36 -10.24
N ALA A 44 10.56 -16.96 -11.13
CA ALA A 44 11.02 -16.31 -12.35
C ALA A 44 9.86 -15.84 -13.25
N GLU A 45 8.81 -16.66 -13.35
CA GLU A 45 7.60 -16.40 -14.12
C GLU A 45 6.82 -15.21 -13.52
N GLN A 46 6.79 -15.11 -12.19
CA GLN A 46 6.16 -14.00 -11.48
C GLN A 46 6.94 -12.70 -11.65
N VAL A 47 8.28 -12.75 -11.64
CA VAL A 47 9.14 -11.59 -11.91
C VAL A 47 8.91 -11.06 -13.33
N ALA A 48 8.78 -11.98 -14.30
CA ALA A 48 8.48 -11.66 -15.70
C ALA A 48 7.06 -11.12 -15.91
N SER A 49 6.13 -11.44 -15.01
CA SER A 49 4.77 -10.92 -15.06
C SER A 49 4.65 -9.47 -14.55
N PRO A 50 3.51 -8.80 -14.80
CA PRO A 50 3.21 -7.49 -14.23
C PRO A 50 3.08 -7.46 -12.69
N LEU A 51 3.11 -8.61 -12.02
CA LEU A 51 2.93 -8.71 -10.57
C LEU A 51 3.96 -7.85 -9.82
N ALA A 52 3.46 -6.85 -9.10
CA ALA A 52 4.26 -5.95 -8.28
C ALA A 52 5.42 -5.29 -9.06
N ALA A 53 5.24 -5.03 -10.35
CA ALA A 53 6.28 -4.52 -11.24
C ALA A 53 6.89 -3.20 -10.74
N ARG A 54 6.11 -2.37 -10.04
CA ARG A 54 6.53 -1.08 -9.49
C ARG A 54 6.34 -1.05 -7.97
N PRO A 55 7.13 -0.26 -7.23
CA PRO A 55 6.90 -0.03 -5.81
C PRO A 55 5.49 0.50 -5.51
N TYR A 56 4.93 1.31 -6.41
CA TYR A 56 3.58 1.88 -6.27
C TYR A 56 2.48 0.82 -6.27
N ASP A 57 2.73 -0.36 -6.83
CA ASP A 57 1.75 -1.45 -6.83
C ASP A 57 1.50 -1.99 -5.41
N LEU A 58 2.47 -1.83 -4.49
CA LEU A 58 2.27 -2.13 -3.06
C LEU A 58 1.22 -1.25 -2.42
N ARG A 59 1.15 0.03 -2.83
CA ARG A 59 0.13 0.96 -2.34
C ARG A 59 -1.26 0.53 -2.82
N HIS A 60 -1.37 0.13 -4.09
CA HIS A 60 -2.61 -0.44 -4.61
C HIS A 60 -3.02 -1.70 -3.84
N ALA A 61 -2.09 -2.64 -3.62
CA ALA A 61 -2.36 -3.85 -2.87
C ALA A 61 -2.83 -3.58 -1.43
N ALA A 62 -2.19 -2.63 -0.72
CA ALA A 62 -2.58 -2.25 0.63
C ALA A 62 -3.99 -1.66 0.69
N VAL A 63 -4.32 -0.76 -0.22
CA VAL A 63 -5.66 -0.13 -0.27
C VAL A 63 -6.74 -1.17 -0.59
N SER A 64 -6.51 -2.01 -1.60
CA SER A 64 -7.43 -3.12 -1.93
C SER A 64 -7.60 -4.09 -0.76
N LEU A 65 -6.53 -4.42 -0.04
CA LEU A 65 -6.58 -5.28 1.14
C LEU A 65 -7.45 -4.68 2.24
N TRP A 66 -7.26 -3.40 2.59
CA TRP A 66 -8.05 -2.76 3.65
C TRP A 66 -9.54 -2.68 3.29
N LEU A 67 -9.85 -2.35 2.03
CA LEU A 67 -11.23 -2.38 1.56
C LEU A 67 -11.81 -3.79 1.67
N ASN A 68 -11.11 -4.82 1.19
CA ASN A 68 -11.57 -6.21 1.26
C ASN A 68 -11.67 -6.74 2.70
N ALA A 69 -10.90 -6.20 3.64
CA ALA A 69 -11.03 -6.48 5.06
C ALA A 69 -12.30 -5.86 5.68
N GLY A 70 -12.97 -4.94 4.97
CA GLY A 70 -14.19 -4.27 5.40
C GLY A 70 -13.96 -2.96 6.16
N VAL A 71 -12.75 -2.38 6.06
CA VAL A 71 -12.46 -1.04 6.58
C VAL A 71 -13.26 -0.02 5.77
N SER A 72 -13.82 0.99 6.42
CA SER A 72 -14.64 2.01 5.76
C SER A 72 -13.84 2.77 4.70
N ALA A 73 -14.51 3.15 3.61
CA ALA A 73 -13.88 3.90 2.52
C ALA A 73 -13.28 5.24 2.99
N THR A 74 -13.90 5.90 3.97
CA THR A 74 -13.40 7.15 4.56
C THR A 74 -12.07 6.95 5.28
N GLU A 75 -11.96 5.92 6.12
CA GLU A 75 -10.74 5.58 6.85
C GLU A 75 -9.61 5.15 5.90
N VAL A 76 -9.94 4.33 4.90
CA VAL A 76 -8.97 3.90 3.87
C VAL A 76 -8.45 5.10 3.08
N ALA A 77 -9.33 6.00 2.65
CA ALA A 77 -8.96 7.21 1.92
C ALA A 77 -8.03 8.11 2.75
N GLN A 78 -8.37 8.32 4.03
CA GLN A 78 -7.56 9.11 4.96
C GLN A 78 -6.17 8.49 5.16
N ARG A 79 -6.08 7.17 5.42
CA ARG A 79 -4.79 6.47 5.57
C ARG A 79 -3.96 6.48 4.30
N ALA A 80 -4.62 6.37 3.15
CA ALA A 80 -3.94 6.46 1.87
C ALA A 80 -3.52 7.92 1.57
N GLY A 81 -4.16 8.93 2.14
CA GLY A 81 -3.88 10.34 1.85
C GLY A 81 -4.46 10.79 0.51
N HIS A 82 -5.67 10.34 0.17
CA HIS A 82 -6.44 10.84 -0.97
C HIS A 82 -7.92 11.01 -0.59
N SER A 83 -8.71 11.65 -1.45
CA SER A 83 -10.15 11.80 -1.21
C SER A 83 -10.90 10.47 -1.37
N VAL A 84 -12.11 10.40 -0.80
CA VAL A 84 -13.04 9.27 -1.00
C VAL A 84 -13.48 9.16 -2.46
N ASP A 85 -13.67 10.28 -3.14
CA ASP A 85 -13.97 10.29 -4.58
C ASP A 85 -12.88 9.58 -5.40
N VAL A 86 -11.60 9.91 -5.16
CA VAL A 86 -10.48 9.21 -5.82
C VAL A 86 -10.47 7.73 -5.47
N LEU A 87 -10.78 7.39 -4.21
CA LEU A 87 -10.86 6.00 -3.78
C LEU A 87 -11.93 5.24 -4.57
N LEU A 88 -13.16 5.76 -4.64
CA LEU A 88 -14.26 5.10 -5.32
C LEU A 88 -13.98 4.97 -6.82
N ARG A 89 -13.44 6.01 -7.45
CA ARG A 89 -13.06 5.98 -8.87
C ARG A 89 -12.02 4.91 -9.19
N VAL A 90 -11.02 4.72 -8.32
CA VAL A 90 -9.89 3.81 -8.57
C VAL A 90 -10.16 2.38 -8.09
N TYR A 91 -10.92 2.21 -7.00
CA TYR A 91 -11.07 0.94 -6.29
C TYR A 91 -12.50 0.39 -6.22
N ALA A 92 -13.47 0.96 -6.95
CA ALA A 92 -14.86 0.47 -6.99
C ALA A 92 -14.97 -1.05 -7.19
N LYS A 93 -14.12 -1.63 -8.05
CA LYS A 93 -14.12 -3.09 -8.32
C LYS A 93 -13.78 -3.94 -7.10
N CYS A 94 -13.02 -3.42 -6.12
CA CYS A 94 -12.75 -4.12 -4.87
C CYS A 94 -13.96 -4.10 -3.92
N ILE A 95 -14.88 -3.15 -4.10
CA ILE A 95 -16.09 -3.00 -3.28
C ILE A 95 -17.23 -3.87 -3.86
N GLU A 96 -17.26 -4.08 -5.16
CA GLU A 96 -18.28 -4.88 -5.87
C GLU A 96 -18.36 -6.34 -5.38
N GLY A 97 -17.24 -6.94 -4.95
CA GLY A 97 -17.21 -8.29 -4.35
C GLY A 97 -17.74 -8.38 -2.91
N GLN A 98 -18.23 -7.29 -2.33
CA GLN A 98 -18.69 -7.25 -0.93
C GLN A 98 -20.21 -7.27 -0.77
N GLN A 99 -20.98 -7.38 -1.86
CA GLN A 99 -22.45 -7.35 -1.82
C GLN A 99 -23.03 -8.35 -0.82
N SER A 100 -22.61 -9.62 -0.85
CA SER A 100 -23.11 -10.63 0.08
C SER A 100 -22.78 -10.30 1.54
N ARG A 101 -21.60 -9.71 1.81
CA ARG A 101 -21.19 -9.28 3.15
C ARG A 101 -21.98 -8.04 3.60
N ALA A 102 -22.24 -7.10 2.70
CA ALA A 102 -23.05 -5.92 2.97
C ALA A 102 -24.50 -6.31 3.27
N ASN A 103 -25.10 -7.17 2.44
CA ASN A 103 -26.47 -7.67 2.64
C ASN A 103 -26.61 -8.40 3.98
N ARG A 104 -25.62 -9.22 4.37
CA ARG A 104 -25.62 -9.87 5.68
C ARG A 104 -25.61 -8.86 6.82
N LYS A 105 -24.73 -7.85 6.78
CA LYS A 105 -24.68 -6.79 7.80
C LYS A 105 -25.99 -6.00 7.89
N ILE A 106 -26.62 -5.72 6.76
CA ILE A 106 -27.93 -5.05 6.71
C ILE A 106 -28.99 -5.95 7.35
N GLY A 107 -29.01 -7.23 7.01
CA GLY A 107 -29.94 -8.21 7.60
C GLY A 107 -29.75 -8.34 9.11
N GLU A 108 -28.51 -8.38 9.61
CA GLU A 108 -28.21 -8.39 11.04
C GLU A 108 -28.77 -7.13 11.73
N ALA A 109 -28.53 -5.94 11.17
CA ALA A 109 -28.98 -4.67 11.76
C ALA A 109 -30.50 -4.43 11.68
N LEU A 110 -31.22 -5.12 10.79
CA LEU A 110 -32.67 -5.01 10.65
C LEU A 110 -33.45 -6.06 11.48
N ASN A 111 -32.76 -7.07 12.01
CA ASN A 111 -33.35 -8.12 12.85
C ASN A 111 -33.09 -7.91 14.35
N ASP A 112 -32.45 -6.79 14.72
CA ASP A 112 -32.38 -6.21 16.07
C ASP A 112 -33.46 -5.12 16.25
#